data_AF-A0A9P8LAM9-F1
#
_entry.id   AF-A0A9P8LAM9-F1
#
_cell.length_a   1.000
_cell.length_b   1.000
_cell.length_c   1.000
_cell.angle_alpha   90.00
_cell.angle_beta   90.00
_cell.angle_gamma   90.00
#
_symmetry.space_group_name_H-M   'P 1'
#
loop_
_entity.id
_entity.type
_entity.pdbx_description
1 polymer ?
#
loop_
_entity_poly.entity_id
_entity_poly.type
_entity_poly.pdbx_seq_one_letter_code
_entity_poly.pdbx_strand_id
1 'polypeptide(L)'
;MVGLVKLNERISDFGAEQVILVRDEEAKKNLQEEIGDIALILTILQSKGMEFDDVLLYNFFSESSCPSSLRHLGTLVGATEGSVFDSKKHMVLCPELKVFDLLSFPVFLRDANLATKHLYVAVTRARIQLSIIESRKDGCVSEAIRVFTQNTSEPLVDVVHPGDPEASKKAGDEKGKNIATAFIFEEEGRRCKATGDCEGFERNIQAAVDTFRQVRLIGNATENLELLSRFEEAAGKLPPGGSLMIMILTETVLWSEERRYDRSAPLFLRAGLFKQAANDHHLNGKHGEAAAALRQGNHFSELIEYLHKNRHHLGDRDNKTFSRLCNILLKQGRIPIELRICATALLGPTEEQEKFFKEFDMKEQLADLYANSRRFEDLFYLQTERGLLGSALDIAVSHDLLSEVDQPHLMDLLHYSRASCIFYNTNDSTFRFVKILPSLDVSRTESDWEIVSDVVNNWKTTEARNQIADVETILVKQVFSLHVRRCLSSWGHDLILTLLDHD
;
A
#
# COMPACT_ATOMS: atom_id res chain seq x y z
N MET A 1 5.39 31.18 6.83
CA MET A 1 4.61 30.20 7.64
C MET A 1 4.47 28.82 7.00
N VAL A 2 5.03 28.56 5.79
CA VAL A 2 4.93 27.26 5.07
C VAL A 2 6.22 26.40 5.21
N GLY A 3 7.29 26.94 5.81
CA GLY A 3 8.56 26.22 6.02
C GLY A 3 8.69 25.51 7.37
N LEU A 4 7.88 25.87 8.38
CA LEU A 4 7.94 25.32 9.74
C LEU A 4 7.17 24.00 9.89
N VAL A 5 6.21 23.71 9.00
CA VAL A 5 5.35 22.52 9.10
C VAL A 5 6.06 21.25 8.63
N LYS A 6 7.10 21.36 7.78
CA LYS A 6 7.86 20.20 7.27
C LYS A 6 9.00 19.72 8.17
N LEU A 7 9.33 20.45 9.23
CA LEU A 7 10.34 20.05 10.21
C LEU A 7 9.76 19.04 11.22
N ASN A 8 8.44 19.04 11.45
CA ASN A 8 7.80 18.23 12.49
C ASN A 8 7.75 16.71 12.22
N GLU A 9 7.95 16.23 10.99
CA GLU A 9 7.81 14.80 10.66
C GLU A 9 9.14 14.01 10.68
N ARG A 10 10.30 14.68 10.81
CA ARG A 10 11.61 14.02 10.93
C ARG A 10 12.33 14.27 12.26
N ILE A 11 11.85 15.23 13.06
CA ILE A 11 12.43 15.61 14.37
C ILE A 11 11.75 14.84 15.52
N SER A 12 11.01 13.75 15.26
CA SER A 12 10.19 13.10 16.30
C SER A 12 10.99 12.51 17.47
N ASP A 13 12.32 12.42 17.36
CA ASP A 13 13.16 11.73 18.34
C ASP A 13 13.99 12.70 19.22
N PHE A 14 14.11 13.98 18.84
CA PHE A 14 14.73 15.03 19.65
C PHE A 14 13.68 16.13 19.88
N GLY A 15 13.08 16.15 21.07
CA GLY A 15 11.88 16.95 21.36
C GLY A 15 12.04 18.43 20.99
N ALA A 16 10.94 19.11 20.66
CA ALA A 16 10.94 20.53 20.27
C ALA A 16 11.48 21.49 21.35
N GLU A 17 11.71 20.99 22.56
CA GLU A 17 12.20 21.69 23.75
C GLU A 17 13.69 21.40 24.03
N GLN A 18 14.36 20.64 23.15
CA GLN A 18 15.76 20.23 23.29
C GLN A 18 16.64 20.87 22.20
N VAL A 19 17.87 21.27 22.55
CA VAL A 19 18.80 21.91 21.59
C VAL A 19 20.24 21.44 21.78
N ILE A 20 20.97 21.32 20.66
CA ILE A 20 22.42 21.21 20.66
C ILE A 20 23.03 22.59 20.39
N LEU A 21 23.82 23.11 21.33
CA LEU A 21 24.54 24.36 21.18
C LEU A 21 26.01 24.11 20.81
N VAL A 22 26.44 24.76 19.73
CA VAL A 22 27.82 24.77 19.24
C VAL A 22 28.39 26.18 19.22
N ARG A 23 29.72 26.31 19.16
CA ARG A 23 30.38 27.62 19.24
C ARG A 23 30.14 28.51 18.02
N ASP A 24 30.29 27.94 16.83
CA ASP A 24 30.29 28.67 15.56
C ASP A 24 29.61 27.88 14.44
N GLU A 25 29.47 28.52 13.28
CA GLU A 25 28.80 27.94 12.11
C GLU A 25 29.59 26.77 11.50
N GLU A 26 30.91 26.71 11.70
CA GLU A 26 31.73 25.60 11.21
C GLU A 26 31.46 24.34 12.01
N ALA A 27 31.47 24.43 13.34
CA ALA A 27 31.10 23.34 14.23
C ALA A 27 29.65 22.90 14.00
N LYS A 28 28.73 23.85 13.75
CA LYS A 28 27.33 23.55 13.40
C LYS A 28 27.25 22.70 12.14
N LYS A 29 27.93 23.13 11.08
CA LYS A 29 27.91 22.45 9.79
C LYS A 29 28.52 21.05 9.90
N ASN A 30 29.68 20.93 10.54
CA ASN A 30 30.37 19.64 10.72
C ASN A 30 29.50 18.65 11.49
N LEU A 31 28.89 19.10 12.60
CA LEU A 31 28.00 18.25 13.38
C LEU A 31 26.74 17.87 12.58
N GLN A 32 26.15 18.80 11.84
CA GLN A 32 24.97 18.52 11.02
C GLN A 32 25.27 17.56 9.86
N GLU A 33 26.49 17.55 9.32
CA GLU A 33 26.94 16.54 8.36
C GLU A 33 27.12 15.16 9.00
N GLU A 34 27.50 15.09 10.28
CA GLU A 34 27.71 13.84 11.02
C GLU A 34 26.39 13.19 11.49
N ILE A 35 25.51 13.97 12.12
CA ILE A 35 24.26 13.46 12.73
C ILE A 35 23.01 13.70 11.87
N GLY A 36 23.10 14.45 10.78
CA GLY A 36 21.97 14.78 9.92
C GLY A 36 20.92 15.71 10.56
N ASP A 37 19.70 15.68 10.05
CA ASP A 37 18.58 16.56 10.49
C ASP A 37 17.78 15.97 11.67
N ILE A 38 18.46 15.24 12.57
CA ILE A 38 17.82 14.53 13.71
C ILE A 38 17.54 15.48 14.88
N ALA A 39 18.37 16.52 15.07
CA ALA A 39 18.29 17.42 16.22
C ALA A 39 18.36 18.90 15.81
N LEU A 40 17.79 19.78 16.65
CA LEU A 40 17.94 21.22 16.49
C LEU A 40 19.34 21.66 16.93
N ILE A 41 20.20 22.00 15.96
CA ILE A 41 21.55 22.51 16.21
C ILE A 41 21.58 24.02 16.00
N LEU A 42 21.97 24.79 17.02
CA LEU A 42 22.12 26.24 16.96
C LEU A 42 23.52 26.66 17.43
N THR A 43 24.04 27.75 16.86
CA THR A 43 25.17 28.42 17.49
C THR A 43 24.71 29.11 18.77
N ILE A 44 25.61 29.28 19.74
CA ILE A 44 25.30 30.01 20.99
C ILE A 44 24.78 31.44 20.71
N LEU A 45 25.22 32.06 19.61
CA LEU A 45 24.71 33.36 19.19
C LEU A 45 23.28 33.29 18.64
N GLN A 46 22.96 32.24 17.89
CA GLN A 46 21.61 32.01 17.37
C GLN A 46 20.58 31.73 18.47
N SER A 47 20.98 31.09 19.56
CA SER A 47 20.09 30.77 20.69
C SER A 47 19.79 31.95 21.62
N LYS A 48 20.35 33.13 21.34
CA LYS A 48 20.17 34.32 22.18
C LYS A 48 18.69 34.74 22.24
N GLY A 49 18.15 34.81 23.45
CA GLY A 49 16.74 35.17 23.68
C GLY A 49 15.77 34.00 23.53
N MET A 50 16.29 32.79 23.31
CA MET A 50 15.54 31.53 23.35
C MET A 50 15.82 30.79 24.64
N GLU A 51 14.93 29.92 25.09
CA GLU A 51 15.15 29.04 26.25
C GLU A 51 14.65 27.65 25.89
N PHE A 52 15.34 26.63 26.39
CA PHE A 52 15.10 25.22 26.12
C PHE A 52 15.09 24.45 27.44
N ASP A 53 14.35 23.36 27.50
CA ASP A 53 14.29 22.54 28.71
C ASP A 53 15.60 21.79 28.88
N ASP A 54 16.08 21.15 27.81
CA ASP A 54 17.38 20.46 27.79
C ASP A 54 18.35 21.08 26.77
N VAL A 55 19.56 21.40 27.24
CA VAL A 55 20.63 21.95 26.40
C VAL A 55 21.83 21.01 26.40
N LEU A 56 22.28 20.62 25.22
CA LEU A 56 23.52 19.87 25.01
C LEU A 56 24.58 20.82 24.45
N LEU A 57 25.59 21.17 25.24
CA LEU A 57 26.70 22.02 24.83
C LEU A 57 27.83 21.13 24.29
N TYR A 58 28.05 21.18 22.97
CA TYR A 58 28.95 20.27 22.26
C TYR A 58 30.34 20.87 22.00
N ASN A 59 31.38 20.15 22.41
CA ASN A 59 32.82 20.43 22.22
C ASN A 59 33.23 21.88 22.57
N PHE A 60 32.59 22.47 23.57
CA PHE A 60 32.81 23.87 23.89
C PHE A 60 34.23 24.14 24.42
N PHE A 61 34.82 23.28 25.22
CA PHE A 61 36.15 23.50 25.78
C PHE A 61 37.24 22.99 24.83
N SER A 62 37.05 21.82 24.23
CA SER A 62 38.06 21.20 23.35
C SER A 62 38.23 21.91 22.00
N GLU A 63 37.19 22.56 21.48
CA GLU A 63 37.25 23.35 20.24
C GLU A 63 37.35 24.86 20.50
N SER A 64 37.90 25.23 21.65
CA SER A 64 38.15 26.63 21.93
C SER A 64 39.23 27.21 21.02
N SER A 65 38.95 28.36 20.41
CA SER A 65 39.92 29.14 19.63
C SER A 65 41.09 29.68 20.47
N CYS A 66 41.00 29.60 21.80
CA CYS A 66 42.03 30.04 22.76
C CYS A 66 42.25 28.99 23.87
N PRO A 67 42.82 27.81 23.56
CA PRO A 67 42.98 26.72 24.52
C PRO A 67 43.99 27.04 25.64
N SER A 68 44.95 27.94 25.39
CA SER A 68 45.89 28.41 26.41
C SER A 68 45.21 29.19 27.53
N SER A 69 44.13 29.93 27.25
CA SER A 69 43.41 30.70 28.26
C SER A 69 42.58 29.81 29.19
N LEU A 70 41.84 28.87 28.62
CA LEU A 70 41.01 27.92 29.38
C LEU A 70 41.83 27.00 30.29
N ARG A 71 43.07 26.68 29.93
CA ARG A 71 43.98 25.90 30.79
C ARG A 71 44.41 26.60 32.08
N HIS A 72 44.18 27.90 32.20
CA HIS A 72 44.49 28.68 33.41
C HIS A 72 43.21 29.09 34.18
N LEU A 73 42.05 28.49 33.86
CA LEU A 73 40.79 28.74 34.57
C LEU A 73 40.90 28.54 36.08
N GLY A 74 41.61 27.50 36.54
CA GLY A 74 41.83 27.25 37.97
C GLY A 74 42.65 28.34 38.67
N THR A 75 43.59 28.97 37.98
CA THR A 75 44.37 30.10 38.52
C THR A 75 43.48 31.33 38.76
N LEU A 76 42.43 31.51 37.96
CA LEU A 76 41.51 32.65 38.07
C LEU A 76 40.48 32.47 39.19
N VAL A 77 40.03 31.23 39.43
CA VAL A 77 39.02 30.88 40.44
C VAL A 77 39.68 30.51 41.79
N GLY A 78 41.01 30.59 41.89
CA GLY A 78 41.76 30.25 43.10
C GLY A 78 41.81 28.74 43.40
N ALA A 79 41.63 27.89 42.37
CA ALA A 79 41.59 26.42 42.44
C ALA A 79 42.96 25.74 42.51
N THR A 80 44.03 26.50 42.31
CA THR A 80 45.40 25.97 42.32
C THR A 80 46.18 26.55 43.48
N GLU A 81 46.45 25.73 44.49
CA GLU A 81 47.37 26.10 45.57
C GLU A 81 48.76 26.42 45.01
N GLY A 82 49.21 27.66 45.22
CA GLY A 82 50.56 28.11 44.85
C GLY A 82 50.69 28.85 43.52
N SER A 83 49.62 29.04 42.73
CA SER A 83 49.67 29.90 41.54
C SER A 83 49.17 31.31 41.88
N VAL A 84 50.08 32.30 41.77
CA VAL A 84 49.74 33.72 41.95
C VAL A 84 49.29 34.28 40.61
N PHE A 85 48.13 34.93 40.57
CA PHE A 85 47.64 35.61 39.38
C PHE A 85 48.62 36.72 38.94
N ASP A 86 49.44 36.41 37.93
CA ASP A 86 50.36 37.36 37.27
C ASP A 86 49.65 38.11 36.13
N SER A 87 49.33 39.39 36.36
CA SER A 87 48.66 40.28 35.39
C SER A 87 49.37 40.39 34.03
N LYS A 88 50.67 40.12 33.93
CA LYS A 88 51.43 40.19 32.65
C LYS A 88 51.41 38.87 31.89
N LYS A 89 51.46 37.72 32.59
CA LYS A 89 51.37 36.38 31.98
C LYS A 89 49.93 35.97 31.67
N HIS A 90 49.00 36.46 32.47
CA HIS A 90 47.57 36.16 32.40
C HIS A 90 46.75 37.26 31.71
N MET A 91 47.40 38.17 30.98
CA MET A 91 46.73 39.25 30.23
C MET A 91 45.79 38.73 29.13
N VAL A 92 46.01 37.49 28.67
CA VAL A 92 45.14 36.75 27.75
C VAL A 92 43.94 36.13 28.47
N LEU A 93 43.93 36.09 29.81
CA LEU A 93 42.84 35.56 30.65
C LEU A 93 41.76 36.62 30.96
N CYS A 94 42.13 37.90 31.04
CA CYS A 94 41.22 39.00 31.35
C CYS A 94 40.05 39.21 30.37
N PRO A 95 40.09 38.77 29.10
CA PRO A 95 38.91 38.82 28.26
C PRO A 95 37.94 37.64 28.52
N GLU A 96 38.45 36.48 28.97
CA GLU A 96 37.66 35.26 29.12
C GLU A 96 36.95 35.14 30.47
N LEU A 97 37.08 36.08 31.42
CA LEU A 97 36.30 36.09 32.65
C LEU A 97 35.85 37.51 33.02
N LYS A 98 34.60 37.87 32.72
CA LYS A 98 33.93 39.01 33.38
C LYS A 98 33.44 38.57 34.76
N VAL A 99 34.28 38.73 35.78
CA VAL A 99 33.84 38.70 37.19
C VAL A 99 33.99 40.07 37.88
N PHE A 100 34.56 41.08 37.24
CA PHE A 100 34.60 42.43 37.82
C PHE A 100 34.23 43.51 36.80
N ASP A 101 33.22 44.29 37.15
CA ASP A 101 32.72 45.44 36.39
C ASP A 101 33.60 46.68 36.64
N LEU A 102 33.57 47.60 35.66
CA LEU A 102 34.04 49.01 35.67
C LEU A 102 35.51 49.33 35.29
N LEU A 103 35.67 49.84 34.06
CA LEU A 103 36.45 51.03 33.62
C LEU A 103 37.20 50.84 32.28
N SER A 104 37.07 51.89 31.46
CA SER A 104 37.52 52.16 30.09
C SER A 104 38.90 51.65 29.65
N PHE A 105 39.02 50.99 28.48
CA PHE A 105 40.17 50.98 27.54
C PHE A 105 39.80 50.24 26.20
N PRO A 106 40.54 50.39 25.07
CA PRO A 106 39.97 50.49 23.72
C PRO A 106 40.16 49.24 22.82
N VAL A 107 39.11 48.95 22.04
CA VAL A 107 39.04 48.48 20.64
C VAL A 107 39.81 47.22 20.15
N PHE A 108 40.78 46.63 20.87
CA PHE A 108 41.52 45.43 20.38
C PHE A 108 41.19 44.09 21.09
N LEU A 109 40.04 43.98 21.77
CA LEU A 109 39.64 42.80 22.56
C LEU A 109 38.20 42.33 22.25
N ARG A 110 37.87 42.15 20.97
CA ARG A 110 36.51 41.70 20.56
C ARG A 110 36.31 40.20 20.70
N ASP A 111 37.28 39.38 20.30
CA ASP A 111 37.09 37.92 20.24
C ASP A 111 37.18 37.26 21.63
N ALA A 112 37.91 37.89 22.54
CA ALA A 112 38.27 37.28 23.80
C ALA A 112 37.22 37.56 24.91
N ASN A 113 36.42 38.64 24.79
CA ASN A 113 35.24 38.95 25.64
C ASN A 113 33.99 38.10 25.32
N LEU A 114 34.11 37.22 24.31
CA LEU A 114 33.00 36.49 23.71
C LEU A 114 32.83 35.09 24.34
N ALA A 115 33.92 34.43 24.73
CA ALA A 115 33.92 33.04 25.23
C ALA A 115 33.19 32.86 26.58
N THR A 116 33.39 33.73 27.59
CA THR A 116 32.63 33.63 28.84
C THR A 116 31.18 34.02 28.69
N LYS A 117 30.91 35.02 27.84
CA LYS A 117 29.54 35.36 27.48
C LYS A 117 28.87 34.19 26.78
N HIS A 118 29.59 33.43 25.97
CA HIS A 118 29.06 32.24 25.32
C HIS A 118 28.76 31.13 26.33
N LEU A 119 29.66 30.83 27.28
CA LEU A 119 29.35 29.85 28.32
C LEU A 119 28.17 30.30 29.20
N TYR A 120 28.16 31.56 29.64
CA TYR A 120 27.03 32.12 30.39
C TYR A 120 25.72 32.10 29.59
N VAL A 121 25.75 32.48 28.31
CA VAL A 121 24.57 32.42 27.44
C VAL A 121 24.11 30.98 27.33
N ALA A 122 25.00 30.02 27.04
CA ALA A 122 24.69 28.60 26.91
C ALA A 122 24.06 28.03 28.20
N VAL A 123 24.67 28.31 29.36
CA VAL A 123 24.13 27.88 30.68
C VAL A 123 22.74 28.46 30.91
N THR A 124 22.54 29.75 30.63
CA THR A 124 21.23 30.40 30.81
C THR A 124 20.21 30.04 29.73
N ARG A 125 20.56 29.23 28.72
CA ARG A 125 19.58 28.71 27.76
C ARG A 125 18.85 27.46 28.30
N ALA A 126 19.40 26.79 29.31
CA ALA A 126 18.84 25.58 29.89
C ALA A 126 17.87 25.92 31.04
N ARG A 127 16.63 25.44 30.96
CA ARG A 127 15.62 25.60 32.01
C ARG A 127 15.62 24.43 32.99
N ILE A 128 15.87 23.21 32.50
CA ILE A 128 15.84 21.98 33.29
C ILE A 128 17.25 21.39 33.40
N GLN A 129 17.89 21.06 32.26
CA GLN A 129 19.16 20.34 32.27
C GLN A 129 20.18 20.90 31.26
N LEU A 130 21.43 21.05 31.71
CA LEU A 130 22.58 21.34 30.86
C LEU A 130 23.53 20.16 30.86
N SER A 131 23.76 19.57 29.68
CA SER A 131 24.75 18.52 29.46
C SER A 131 25.91 19.07 28.64
N ILE A 132 27.15 18.95 29.14
CA ILE A 132 28.34 19.38 28.42
C ILE A 132 29.03 18.13 27.87
N ILE A 133 29.15 18.02 26.55
CA ILE A 133 29.76 16.88 25.87
C ILE A 133 31.07 17.29 25.23
N GLU A 134 32.14 16.60 25.60
CA GLU A 134 33.49 16.82 25.09
C GLU A 134 34.05 15.51 24.52
N SER A 135 34.21 15.45 23.20
CA SER A 135 34.73 14.27 22.51
C SER A 135 36.23 14.05 22.76
N ARG A 136 36.96 15.11 23.14
CA ARG A 136 38.43 15.05 23.35
C ARG A 136 38.78 15.27 24.82
N LYS A 137 39.66 14.41 25.35
CA LYS A 137 40.29 14.63 26.67
C LYS A 137 41.51 15.53 26.52
N ASP A 138 41.29 16.83 26.43
CA ASP A 138 42.39 17.80 26.35
C ASP A 138 42.63 18.52 27.70
N GLY A 139 43.67 19.35 27.73
CA GLY A 139 44.03 20.12 28.93
C GLY A 139 42.97 21.16 29.32
N CYS A 140 42.16 21.63 28.38
CA CYS A 140 41.11 22.63 28.63
C CYS A 140 39.91 21.98 29.33
N VAL A 141 39.50 20.80 28.85
CA VAL A 141 38.44 19.98 29.43
C VAL A 141 38.83 19.51 30.83
N SER A 142 40.08 19.09 31.01
CA SER A 142 40.60 18.66 32.32
C SER A 142 40.57 19.81 33.34
N GLU A 143 40.91 21.02 32.91
CA GLU A 143 40.87 22.21 33.74
C GLU A 143 39.43 22.63 34.08
N ALA A 144 38.52 22.59 33.11
CA ALA A 144 37.10 22.87 33.34
C ALA A 144 36.49 21.89 34.34
N ILE A 145 36.75 20.59 34.19
CA ILE A 145 36.34 19.55 35.16
C ILE A 145 36.87 19.88 36.54
N ARG A 146 38.16 20.24 36.65
CA ARG A 146 38.79 20.59 37.93
C ARG A 146 38.08 21.75 38.61
N VAL A 147 37.83 22.83 37.87
CA VAL A 147 37.17 24.04 38.39
C VAL A 147 35.75 23.75 38.83
N PHE A 148 35.00 22.94 38.09
CA PHE A 148 33.61 22.62 38.43
C PHE A 148 33.46 21.60 39.58
N THR A 149 34.52 20.88 39.96
CA THR A 149 34.42 19.78 40.94
C THR A 149 35.23 19.96 42.23
N GLN A 150 36.39 20.64 42.20
CA GLN A 150 37.35 20.62 43.32
C GLN A 150 37.24 21.81 44.29
N ASN A 151 36.55 22.88 43.92
CA ASN A 151 36.57 24.16 44.64
C ASN A 151 35.27 24.50 45.40
N THR A 152 34.34 23.57 45.46
CA THR A 152 33.01 23.77 46.05
C THR A 152 32.73 22.64 47.05
N SER A 153 31.98 22.93 48.11
CA SER A 153 31.60 21.92 49.12
C SER A 153 30.75 20.79 48.53
N GLU A 154 30.08 21.08 47.41
CA GLU A 154 29.37 20.14 46.54
C GLU A 154 29.80 20.40 45.09
N PRO A 155 30.11 19.38 44.28
CA PRO A 155 30.51 19.57 42.89
C PRO A 155 29.38 20.24 42.08
N LEU A 156 29.72 21.22 41.24
CA LEU A 156 28.74 21.95 40.41
C LEU A 156 28.21 21.11 39.25
N VAL A 157 28.96 20.08 38.84
CA VAL A 157 28.60 19.19 37.74
C VAL A 157 28.95 17.75 38.10
N ASP A 158 28.09 16.81 37.68
CA ASP A 158 28.40 15.40 37.68
C ASP A 158 29.25 15.05 36.46
N VAL A 159 30.44 14.49 36.70
CA VAL A 159 31.36 14.10 35.63
C VAL A 159 31.17 12.62 35.31
N VAL A 160 30.93 12.35 34.03
CA VAL A 160 30.79 11.01 33.46
C VAL A 160 31.90 10.80 32.43
N HIS A 161 32.54 9.63 32.49
CA HIS A 161 33.55 9.23 31.51
C HIS A 161 33.06 8.01 30.70
N PRO A 162 33.58 7.82 29.47
CA PRO A 162 33.32 6.60 28.72
C PRO A 162 33.69 5.37 29.57
N GLY A 163 32.72 4.46 29.77
CA GLY A 163 32.88 3.25 30.59
C GLY A 163 32.54 3.41 32.07
N ASP A 164 32.04 4.56 32.53
CA ASP A 164 31.57 4.72 33.92
C ASP A 164 30.31 3.88 34.19
N PRO A 165 30.36 2.88 35.10
CA PRO A 165 29.21 2.01 35.38
C PRO A 165 28.03 2.75 36.01
N GLU A 166 28.27 3.91 36.65
CA GLU A 166 27.23 4.71 37.31
C GLU A 166 26.68 5.85 36.41
N ALA A 167 27.10 5.93 35.13
CA ALA A 167 26.66 6.94 34.19
C ALA A 167 25.13 7.08 34.11
N SER A 168 24.42 5.95 34.10
CA SER A 168 22.95 5.87 34.11
C SER A 168 22.32 6.51 35.34
N LYS A 169 22.87 6.19 36.51
CA LYS A 169 22.35 6.66 37.80
C LYS A 169 22.59 8.15 37.98
N LYS A 170 23.75 8.64 37.50
CA LYS A 170 24.09 10.06 37.44
C LYS A 170 23.20 10.83 36.46
N ALA A 171 22.81 10.21 35.34
CA ALA A 171 21.90 10.80 34.36
C ALA A 171 20.42 10.74 34.78
N GLY A 172 20.06 9.94 35.79
CA GLY A 172 18.69 9.84 36.31
C GLY A 172 17.68 9.15 35.40
N ASP A 173 18.10 8.52 34.30
CA ASP A 173 17.21 7.93 33.29
C ASP A 173 17.58 6.47 32.93
N GLU A 174 17.09 5.52 33.74
CA GLU A 174 17.24 4.08 33.49
C GLU A 174 16.56 3.63 32.18
N LYS A 175 15.51 4.32 31.71
CA LYS A 175 14.85 3.99 30.44
C LYS A 175 15.72 4.43 29.27
N GLY A 176 16.24 5.65 29.31
CA GLY A 176 17.20 6.19 28.35
C GLY A 176 18.48 5.37 28.26
N LYS A 177 18.99 4.83 29.38
CA LYS A 177 20.13 3.89 29.38
C LYS A 177 19.86 2.67 28.50
N ASN A 178 18.71 2.02 28.68
CA ASN A 178 18.39 0.81 27.92
C ASN A 178 18.16 1.12 26.44
N ILE A 179 17.54 2.27 26.14
CA ILE A 179 17.40 2.76 24.76
C ILE A 179 18.77 3.01 24.11
N ALA A 180 19.65 3.77 24.78
CA ALA A 180 21.01 4.04 24.30
C ALA A 180 21.83 2.76 24.11
N THR A 181 21.71 1.82 25.05
CA THR A 181 22.37 0.51 24.96
C THR A 181 21.89 -0.27 23.73
N ALA A 182 20.60 -0.24 23.43
CA ALA A 182 20.06 -0.89 22.22
C ALA A 182 20.64 -0.29 20.94
N PHE A 183 20.70 1.04 20.83
CA PHE A 183 21.31 1.72 19.69
C PHE A 183 22.82 1.47 19.57
N ILE A 184 23.54 1.38 20.69
CA ILE A 184 24.97 1.02 20.70
C ILE A 184 25.16 -0.39 20.11
N PHE A 185 24.33 -1.36 20.51
CA PHE A 185 24.39 -2.70 19.93
C PHE A 185 24.07 -2.70 18.43
N GLU A 186 23.09 -1.91 17.99
CA GLU A 186 22.78 -1.77 16.57
C GLU A 186 23.98 -1.23 15.76
N GLU A 187 24.58 -0.13 16.21
CA GLU A 187 25.73 0.49 15.54
C GLU A 187 26.97 -0.40 15.57
N GLU A 188 27.23 -1.08 16.69
CA GLU A 188 28.33 -2.05 16.78
C GLU A 188 28.11 -3.24 15.82
N GLY A 189 26.86 -3.71 15.68
CA GLY A 189 26.51 -4.71 14.68
C GLY A 189 26.82 -4.23 13.26
N ARG A 190 26.38 -3.02 12.90
CA ARG A 190 26.67 -2.40 11.59
C ARG A 190 28.18 -2.25 11.35
N ARG A 191 28.94 -1.92 12.38
CA ARG A 191 30.41 -1.84 12.34
C ARG A 191 31.04 -3.22 12.09
N CYS A 192 30.63 -4.25 12.82
CA CYS A 192 31.07 -5.63 12.59
C CYS A 192 30.81 -6.08 11.14
N LYS A 193 29.64 -5.75 10.59
CA LYS A 193 29.32 -6.03 9.19
C LYS A 193 30.26 -5.32 8.22
N ALA A 194 30.57 -4.05 8.46
CA ALA A 194 31.49 -3.27 7.63
C ALA A 194 32.93 -3.84 7.68
N THR A 195 33.34 -4.40 8.83
CA THR A 195 34.65 -5.04 9.01
C THR A 195 34.70 -6.51 8.59
N GLY A 196 33.57 -7.09 8.15
CA GLY A 196 33.47 -8.50 7.75
C GLY A 196 33.40 -9.51 8.90
N ASP A 197 33.11 -9.06 10.12
CA ASP A 197 32.91 -9.92 11.30
C ASP A 197 31.44 -10.39 11.37
N CYS A 198 31.17 -11.56 10.80
CA CYS A 198 29.82 -12.13 10.76
C CYS A 198 29.27 -12.52 12.14
N GLU A 199 30.11 -13.08 13.02
CA GLU A 199 29.68 -13.50 14.35
C GLU A 199 29.41 -12.30 15.27
N GLY A 200 30.25 -11.26 15.19
CA GLY A 200 30.02 -10.00 15.87
C GLY A 200 28.75 -9.31 15.40
N PHE A 201 28.47 -9.33 14.10
CA PHE A 201 27.22 -8.79 13.56
C PHE A 201 25.99 -9.50 14.15
N GLU A 202 25.93 -10.84 14.07
CA GLU A 202 24.77 -11.61 14.57
C GLU A 202 24.56 -11.39 16.07
N ARG A 203 25.63 -11.44 16.87
CA ARG A 203 25.56 -11.26 18.32
C ARG A 203 25.06 -9.87 18.72
N ASN A 204 25.59 -8.82 18.09
CA ASN A 204 25.23 -7.45 18.43
C ASN A 204 23.82 -7.09 17.96
N ILE A 205 23.42 -7.50 16.76
CA ILE A 205 22.05 -7.25 16.28
C ILE A 205 21.02 -8.00 17.13
N GLN A 206 21.29 -9.26 17.52
CA GLN A 206 20.40 -9.98 18.42
C GLN A 206 20.27 -9.29 19.80
N ALA A 207 21.39 -8.82 20.36
CA ALA A 207 21.38 -8.05 21.61
C ALA A 207 20.60 -6.73 21.47
N ALA A 208 20.69 -6.05 20.32
CA ALA A 208 19.90 -4.86 20.03
C ALA A 208 18.39 -5.20 20.02
N VAL A 209 17.99 -6.26 19.32
CA VAL A 209 16.59 -6.72 19.26
C VAL A 209 16.03 -7.01 20.65
N ASP A 210 16.75 -7.78 21.46
CA ASP A 210 16.30 -8.15 22.80
C ASP A 210 16.15 -6.92 23.70
N THR A 211 17.08 -5.97 23.59
CA THR A 211 17.03 -4.72 24.36
C THR A 211 15.90 -3.81 23.88
N PHE A 212 15.71 -3.64 22.56
CA PHE A 212 14.60 -2.87 21.98
C PHE A 212 13.23 -3.43 22.39
N ARG A 213 13.09 -4.75 22.45
CA ARG A 213 11.88 -5.41 22.97
C ARG A 213 11.63 -5.08 24.44
N GLN A 214 12.67 -5.11 25.28
CA GLN A 214 12.55 -4.79 26.71
C GLN A 214 12.08 -3.35 26.94
N VAL A 215 12.55 -2.40 26.13
CA VAL A 215 12.14 -0.97 26.22
C VAL A 215 10.86 -0.64 25.45
N ARG A 216 10.22 -1.65 24.84
CA ARG A 216 9.00 -1.52 24.00
C ARG A 216 9.20 -0.61 22.78
N LEU A 217 10.40 -0.55 22.23
CA LEU A 217 10.68 0.05 20.92
C LEU A 217 10.60 -1.02 19.84
N ILE A 218 9.40 -1.55 19.63
CA ILE A 218 9.17 -2.69 18.72
C ILE A 218 9.55 -2.32 17.28
N GLY A 219 9.37 -1.05 16.89
CA GLY A 219 9.85 -0.45 15.64
C GLY A 219 11.28 -0.89 15.28
N ASN A 220 12.21 -0.52 16.15
CA ASN A 220 13.63 -0.78 16.01
C ASN A 220 13.97 -2.27 16.12
N ALA A 221 13.27 -3.01 17.00
CA ALA A 221 13.47 -4.45 17.13
C ALA A 221 13.20 -5.18 15.80
N THR A 222 12.09 -4.85 15.12
CA THR A 222 11.72 -5.48 13.86
C THR A 222 12.66 -5.09 12.72
N GLU A 223 13.07 -3.82 12.63
CA GLU A 223 14.06 -3.38 11.62
C GLU A 223 15.40 -4.12 11.78
N ASN A 224 15.85 -4.32 13.02
CA ASN A 224 17.06 -5.08 13.31
C ASN A 224 16.89 -6.59 13.00
N LEU A 225 15.71 -7.17 13.23
CA LEU A 225 15.41 -8.55 12.83
C LEU A 225 15.39 -8.71 11.30
N GLU A 226 14.82 -7.76 10.55
CA GLU A 226 14.89 -7.78 9.09
C GLU A 226 16.33 -7.71 8.59
N LEU A 227 17.15 -6.87 9.22
CA LEU A 227 18.56 -6.73 8.90
C LEU A 227 19.33 -8.05 9.13
N LEU A 228 19.06 -8.72 10.25
CA LEU A 228 19.61 -10.03 10.58
C LEU A 228 19.19 -11.09 9.55
N SER A 229 17.90 -11.15 9.20
CA SER A 229 17.36 -12.08 8.21
C SER A 229 18.04 -11.96 6.85
N ARG A 230 18.15 -10.73 6.33
CA ARG A 230 18.77 -10.47 5.02
C ARG A 230 20.24 -10.89 5.00
N PHE A 231 20.91 -10.78 6.14
CA PHE A 231 22.31 -11.19 6.28
C PHE A 231 22.44 -12.72 6.31
N GLU A 232 21.61 -13.42 7.09
CA GLU A 232 21.62 -14.89 7.17
C GLU A 232 21.25 -15.55 5.84
N GLU A 233 20.27 -14.99 5.11
CA GLU A 233 19.92 -15.41 3.75
C GLU A 233 21.09 -15.22 2.78
N ALA A 234 21.76 -14.06 2.82
CA ALA A 234 22.94 -13.80 1.99
C ALA A 234 24.12 -14.71 2.34
N ALA A 235 24.24 -15.11 3.61
CA ALA A 235 25.23 -16.05 4.09
C ALA A 235 24.87 -17.53 3.79
N GLY A 236 23.69 -17.80 3.22
CA GLY A 236 23.20 -19.15 2.95
C GLY A 236 22.90 -19.99 4.21
N LYS A 237 22.82 -19.34 5.38
CA LYS A 237 22.56 -20.00 6.68
C LYS A 237 21.07 -20.32 6.87
N LEU A 238 20.18 -19.55 6.25
CA LEU A 238 18.74 -19.81 6.26
C LEU A 238 18.21 -20.02 4.84
N PRO A 239 17.24 -20.95 4.66
CA PRO A 239 16.41 -20.91 3.47
C PRO A 239 15.59 -19.61 3.47
N PRO A 240 15.34 -19.00 2.30
CA PRO A 240 14.52 -17.80 2.20
C PRO A 240 13.20 -17.97 2.97
N GLY A 241 12.98 -17.13 3.99
CA GLY A 241 11.74 -17.11 4.79
C GLY A 241 11.52 -18.22 5.86
N GLY A 242 12.53 -19.02 6.23
CA GLY A 242 12.32 -20.29 6.94
C GLY A 242 12.04 -20.29 8.46
N SER A 243 12.47 -19.30 9.25
CA SER A 243 12.29 -19.34 10.72
C SER A 243 12.05 -17.96 11.33
N LEU A 244 12.72 -16.92 10.83
CA LEU A 244 12.53 -15.54 11.29
C LEU A 244 11.25 -14.89 10.72
N MET A 245 10.70 -15.38 9.61
CA MET A 245 9.40 -14.91 9.08
C MET A 245 8.28 -15.12 10.11
N ILE A 246 8.31 -16.22 10.86
CA ILE A 246 7.34 -16.49 11.95
C ILE A 246 7.51 -15.48 13.08
N MET A 247 8.75 -15.09 13.41
CA MET A 247 9.05 -14.11 14.45
C MET A 247 8.68 -12.67 14.02
N ILE A 248 8.99 -12.31 12.77
CA ILE A 248 8.54 -11.05 12.15
C ILE A 248 7.02 -11.00 12.11
N LEU A 249 6.34 -12.11 11.81
CA LEU A 249 4.88 -12.20 11.86
C LEU A 249 4.32 -11.97 13.27
N THR A 250 4.94 -12.53 14.31
CA THR A 250 4.51 -12.25 15.70
C THR A 250 4.67 -10.78 16.06
N GLU A 251 5.74 -10.12 15.61
CA GLU A 251 5.93 -8.68 15.84
C GLU A 251 5.05 -7.80 14.94
N THR A 252 4.77 -8.24 13.72
CA THR A 252 3.85 -7.56 12.80
C THR A 252 2.45 -7.51 13.40
N VAL A 253 2.03 -8.60 14.06
CA VAL A 253 0.77 -8.63 14.83
C VAL A 253 0.80 -7.60 15.96
N LEU A 254 1.91 -7.48 16.70
CA LEU A 254 2.06 -6.44 17.74
C LEU A 254 1.93 -5.02 17.17
N TRP A 255 2.55 -4.73 16.01
CA TRP A 255 2.39 -3.44 15.35
C TRP A 255 0.95 -3.15 14.93
N SER A 256 0.22 -4.17 14.45
CA SER A 256 -1.21 -4.04 14.17
C SER A 256 -2.02 -3.74 15.44
N GLU A 257 -1.70 -4.41 16.56
CA GLU A 257 -2.32 -4.14 17.88
C GLU A 257 -2.01 -2.73 18.40
N GLU A 258 -0.79 -2.22 18.18
CA GLU A 258 -0.37 -0.87 18.53
C GLU A 258 -0.85 0.21 17.53
N ARG A 259 -1.67 -0.16 16.54
CA ARG A 259 -2.21 0.72 15.50
C ARG A 259 -1.16 1.34 14.56
N ARG A 260 0.01 0.70 14.44
CA ARG A 260 1.09 1.08 13.52
C ARG A 260 0.91 0.39 12.16
N TYR A 261 -0.25 0.63 11.54
CA TYR A 261 -0.69 -0.07 10.32
C TYR A 261 0.16 0.23 9.09
N ASP A 262 0.80 1.40 9.05
CA ASP A 262 1.74 1.80 8.01
C ASP A 262 2.96 0.87 7.93
N ARG A 263 3.35 0.33 9.08
CA ARG A 263 4.50 -0.54 9.25
C ARG A 263 4.11 -2.02 9.17
N SER A 264 2.97 -2.42 9.72
CA SER A 264 2.54 -3.83 9.74
C SER A 264 2.00 -4.34 8.40
N ALA A 265 1.23 -3.54 7.67
CA ALA A 265 0.62 -3.96 6.40
C ALA A 265 1.62 -4.47 5.32
N PRO A 266 2.76 -3.80 5.04
CA PRO A 266 3.72 -4.31 4.06
C PRO A 266 4.41 -5.61 4.50
N LEU A 267 4.56 -5.84 5.81
CA LEU A 267 5.11 -7.08 6.34
C LEU A 267 4.13 -8.24 6.15
N PHE A 268 2.84 -8.03 6.43
CA PHE A 268 1.81 -9.02 6.14
C PHE A 268 1.74 -9.38 4.65
N LEU A 269 1.93 -8.41 3.74
CA LEU A 269 2.01 -8.66 2.30
C LEU A 269 3.19 -9.56 1.94
N ARG A 270 4.39 -9.25 2.46
CA ARG A 270 5.59 -10.06 2.21
C ARG A 270 5.47 -11.47 2.76
N ALA A 271 4.73 -11.63 3.85
CA ALA A 271 4.43 -12.93 4.45
C ALA A 271 3.29 -13.70 3.76
N GLY A 272 2.64 -13.12 2.74
CA GLY A 272 1.52 -13.76 2.04
C GLY A 272 0.21 -13.80 2.84
N LEU A 273 0.12 -13.07 3.96
CA LEU A 273 -1.10 -12.96 4.78
C LEU A 273 -1.98 -11.81 4.28
N PHE A 274 -2.47 -11.95 3.05
CA PHE A 274 -3.16 -10.89 2.31
C PHE A 274 -4.43 -10.35 3.00
N LYS A 275 -5.16 -11.18 3.74
CA LYS A 275 -6.35 -10.72 4.48
C LYS A 275 -6.00 -9.80 5.65
N GLN A 276 -4.90 -10.10 6.35
CA GLN A 276 -4.42 -9.29 7.48
C GLN A 276 -3.83 -7.98 6.95
N ALA A 277 -3.04 -8.04 5.88
CA ALA A 277 -2.55 -6.85 5.18
C ALA A 277 -3.70 -5.93 4.73
N ALA A 278 -4.75 -6.51 4.13
CA ALA A 278 -5.91 -5.75 3.69
C ALA A 278 -6.63 -5.05 4.87
N ASN A 279 -6.77 -5.74 5.99
CA ASN A 279 -7.36 -5.16 7.20
C ASN A 279 -6.52 -4.00 7.75
N ASP A 280 -5.20 -4.13 7.81
CA ASP A 280 -4.33 -3.05 8.28
C ASP A 280 -4.36 -1.85 7.32
N HIS A 281 -4.32 -2.07 6.01
CA HIS A 281 -4.49 -0.99 5.03
C HIS A 281 -5.85 -0.31 5.18
N HIS A 282 -6.92 -1.06 5.46
CA HIS A 282 -8.25 -0.50 5.74
C HIS A 282 -8.24 0.38 6.99
N LEU A 283 -7.67 -0.11 8.09
CA LEU A 283 -7.55 0.64 9.35
C LEU A 283 -6.68 1.88 9.21
N ASN A 284 -5.72 1.87 8.29
CA ASN A 284 -4.90 3.03 7.92
C ASN A 284 -5.59 4.00 6.93
N GLY A 285 -6.87 3.77 6.58
CA GLY A 285 -7.62 4.58 5.62
C GLY A 285 -7.20 4.42 4.15
N LYS A 286 -6.31 3.47 3.85
CA LYS A 286 -5.79 3.21 2.50
C LYS A 286 -6.62 2.15 1.77
N HIS A 287 -7.86 2.50 1.43
CA HIS A 287 -8.82 1.54 0.86
C HIS A 287 -8.38 0.92 -0.47
N GLY A 288 -7.66 1.67 -1.33
CA GLY A 288 -7.12 1.14 -2.59
C GLY A 288 -6.05 0.06 -2.38
N GLU A 289 -5.14 0.28 -1.43
CA GLU A 289 -4.11 -0.71 -1.06
C GLU A 289 -4.73 -1.97 -0.42
N ALA A 290 -5.78 -1.81 0.39
CA ALA A 290 -6.52 -2.92 0.96
C ALA A 290 -7.16 -3.81 -0.12
N ALA A 291 -7.82 -3.20 -1.11
CA ALA A 291 -8.39 -3.93 -2.24
C ALA A 291 -7.29 -4.60 -3.10
N ALA A 292 -6.16 -3.92 -3.30
CA ALA A 292 -5.03 -4.48 -4.03
C ALA A 292 -4.42 -5.70 -3.33
N ALA A 293 -4.33 -5.68 -1.99
CA ALA A 293 -3.86 -6.81 -1.18
C ALA A 293 -4.76 -8.05 -1.36
N LEU A 294 -6.08 -7.90 -1.26
CA LEU A 294 -7.03 -8.99 -1.48
C LEU A 294 -6.94 -9.55 -2.91
N ARG A 295 -6.80 -8.66 -3.90
CA ARG A 295 -6.58 -9.06 -5.30
C ARG A 295 -5.31 -9.89 -5.46
N GLN A 296 -4.20 -9.46 -4.84
CA GLN A 296 -2.91 -10.15 -4.91
C GLN A 296 -3.00 -11.57 -4.30
N GLY A 297 -3.78 -11.72 -3.23
CA GLY A 297 -4.03 -13.02 -2.59
C GLY A 297 -5.07 -13.91 -3.26
N ASN A 298 -5.63 -13.49 -4.41
CA ASN A 298 -6.77 -14.16 -5.06
C ASN A 298 -8.00 -14.35 -4.14
N HIS A 299 -8.17 -13.49 -3.14
CA HIS A 299 -9.33 -13.48 -2.24
C HIS A 299 -10.49 -12.70 -2.87
N PHE A 300 -11.02 -13.20 -3.98
CA PHE A 300 -11.97 -12.47 -4.81
C PHE A 300 -13.35 -12.28 -4.17
N SER A 301 -13.78 -13.22 -3.33
CA SER A 301 -15.05 -13.12 -2.61
C SER A 301 -15.00 -11.96 -1.63
N GLU A 302 -13.97 -11.93 -0.78
CA GLU A 302 -13.71 -10.86 0.18
C GLU A 302 -13.46 -9.52 -0.53
N LEU A 303 -12.79 -9.53 -1.69
CA LEU A 303 -12.60 -8.34 -2.50
C LEU A 303 -13.93 -7.74 -2.95
N ILE A 304 -14.86 -8.54 -3.50
CA ILE A 304 -16.17 -8.04 -3.94
C ILE A 304 -16.95 -7.45 -2.77
N GLU A 305 -17.00 -8.15 -1.64
CA GLU A 305 -17.66 -7.66 -0.43
C GLU A 305 -17.04 -6.35 0.06
N TYR A 306 -15.70 -6.28 0.08
CA TYR A 306 -14.97 -5.10 0.52
C TYR A 306 -15.23 -3.90 -0.39
N LEU A 307 -15.18 -4.08 -1.71
CA LEU A 307 -15.47 -3.04 -2.70
C LEU A 307 -16.90 -2.55 -2.59
N HIS A 308 -17.86 -3.46 -2.36
CA HIS A 308 -19.27 -3.10 -2.24
C HIS A 308 -19.50 -2.22 -1.00
N LYS A 309 -18.89 -2.57 0.14
CA LYS A 309 -18.99 -1.81 1.40
C LYS A 309 -18.25 -0.46 1.37
N ASN A 310 -17.09 -0.40 0.71
CA ASN A 310 -16.17 0.74 0.77
C ASN A 310 -16.11 1.57 -0.51
N ARG A 311 -17.09 1.43 -1.42
CA ARG A 311 -17.11 2.08 -2.74
C ARG A 311 -16.88 3.58 -2.69
N HIS A 312 -17.46 4.26 -1.69
CA HIS A 312 -17.36 5.71 -1.52
C HIS A 312 -15.97 6.19 -1.07
N HIS A 313 -15.15 5.31 -0.50
CA HIS A 313 -13.79 5.63 -0.05
C HIS A 313 -12.72 5.32 -1.10
N LEU A 314 -13.10 4.65 -2.19
CA LEU A 314 -12.21 4.31 -3.30
C LEU A 314 -12.25 5.42 -4.36
N GLY A 315 -11.10 5.70 -4.97
CA GLY A 315 -11.05 6.62 -6.10
C GLY A 315 -11.77 6.06 -7.34
N ASP A 316 -12.26 6.94 -8.21
CA ASP A 316 -13.01 6.54 -9.42
C ASP A 316 -12.23 5.56 -10.31
N ARG A 317 -10.91 5.77 -10.43
CA ARG A 317 -10.03 4.87 -11.18
C ARG A 317 -10.02 3.46 -10.59
N ASP A 318 -9.87 3.35 -9.29
CA ASP A 318 -9.79 2.06 -8.60
C ASP A 318 -11.14 1.34 -8.67
N ASN A 319 -12.23 2.07 -8.43
CA ASN A 319 -13.58 1.56 -8.58
C ASN A 319 -13.83 0.96 -9.97
N LYS A 320 -13.49 1.70 -11.05
CA LYS A 320 -13.61 1.20 -12.44
C LYS A 320 -12.70 0.02 -12.73
N THR A 321 -11.48 0.04 -12.20
CA THR A 321 -10.49 -1.03 -12.45
C THR A 321 -10.92 -2.33 -11.79
N PHE A 322 -11.28 -2.27 -10.51
CA PHE A 322 -11.69 -3.45 -9.76
C PHE A 322 -13.06 -3.97 -10.20
N SER A 323 -14.02 -3.11 -10.53
CA SER A 323 -15.34 -3.56 -11.02
C SER A 323 -15.23 -4.33 -12.33
N ARG A 324 -14.45 -3.82 -13.30
CA ARG A 324 -14.17 -4.51 -14.56
C ARG A 324 -13.45 -5.85 -14.30
N LEU A 325 -12.42 -5.84 -13.47
CA LEU A 325 -11.67 -7.05 -13.12
C LEU A 325 -12.58 -8.14 -12.53
N CYS A 326 -13.41 -7.81 -11.53
CA CYS A 326 -14.31 -8.77 -10.89
C CYS A 326 -15.28 -9.40 -11.91
N ASN A 327 -15.84 -8.63 -12.84
CA ASN A 327 -16.77 -9.18 -13.83
C ASN A 327 -16.07 -10.04 -14.89
N ILE A 328 -14.84 -9.70 -15.28
CA ILE A 328 -14.02 -10.55 -16.16
C ILE A 328 -13.72 -11.89 -15.45
N LEU A 329 -13.30 -11.84 -14.19
CA LEU A 329 -12.99 -13.03 -13.41
C LEU A 329 -14.23 -13.91 -13.16
N LEU A 330 -15.41 -13.29 -13.04
CA LEU A 330 -16.69 -13.99 -12.98
C LEU A 330 -16.99 -14.72 -14.30
N LYS A 331 -16.80 -14.07 -15.45
CA LYS A 331 -16.93 -14.74 -16.76
C LYS A 331 -15.98 -15.93 -16.91
N GLN A 332 -14.77 -15.82 -16.36
CA GLN A 332 -13.77 -16.90 -16.37
C GLN A 332 -14.06 -18.05 -15.38
N GLY A 333 -15.11 -17.93 -14.56
CA GLY A 333 -15.45 -18.93 -13.54
C GLY A 333 -14.49 -18.96 -12.34
N ARG A 334 -13.67 -17.90 -12.15
CA ARG A 334 -12.75 -17.79 -10.99
C ARG A 334 -13.41 -17.19 -9.75
N ILE A 335 -14.62 -16.67 -9.92
CA ILE A 335 -15.46 -16.12 -8.84
C ILE A 335 -16.75 -16.95 -8.78
N PRO A 336 -17.22 -17.32 -7.57
CA PRO A 336 -18.48 -18.04 -7.40
C PRO A 336 -19.66 -17.28 -8.02
N ILE A 337 -20.58 -18.00 -8.67
CA ILE A 337 -21.71 -17.41 -9.39
C ILE A 337 -22.71 -16.71 -8.47
N GLU A 338 -22.72 -17.05 -7.19
CA GLU A 338 -23.54 -16.45 -6.14
C GLU A 338 -23.22 -14.95 -5.97
N LEU A 339 -21.97 -14.56 -6.25
CA LEU A 339 -21.53 -13.17 -6.17
C LEU A 339 -21.83 -12.36 -7.44
N ARG A 340 -22.51 -12.94 -8.44
CA ARG A 340 -22.84 -12.29 -9.71
C ARG A 340 -23.58 -10.97 -9.53
N ILE A 341 -24.60 -10.96 -8.67
CA ILE A 341 -25.42 -9.77 -8.42
C ILE A 341 -24.54 -8.64 -7.85
N CYS A 342 -23.71 -8.96 -6.84
CA CYS A 342 -22.79 -8.01 -6.22
C CYS A 342 -21.75 -7.50 -7.22
N ALA A 343 -21.13 -8.39 -8.00
CA ALA A 343 -20.12 -8.03 -9.00
C ALA A 343 -20.70 -7.12 -10.09
N THR A 344 -21.90 -7.41 -10.58
CA THR A 344 -22.57 -6.57 -11.58
C THR A 344 -22.92 -5.20 -11.01
N ALA A 345 -23.38 -5.12 -9.75
CA ALA A 345 -23.64 -3.84 -9.09
C ALA A 345 -22.39 -2.95 -8.98
N LEU A 346 -21.18 -3.54 -8.93
CA LEU A 346 -19.93 -2.77 -8.94
C LEU A 346 -19.68 -2.02 -10.25
N LEU A 347 -20.19 -2.48 -11.39
CA LEU A 347 -20.03 -1.79 -12.69
C LEU A 347 -20.70 -0.42 -12.71
N GLY A 348 -21.62 -0.14 -11.80
CA GLY A 348 -22.29 1.17 -11.70
C GLY A 348 -23.61 1.20 -12.46
N PRO A 349 -23.97 2.33 -13.08
CA PRO A 349 -25.28 2.51 -13.72
C PRO A 349 -25.50 1.56 -14.91
N THR A 350 -26.76 1.36 -15.29
CA THR A 350 -27.20 0.41 -16.33
C THR A 350 -26.50 0.62 -17.67
N GLU A 351 -26.19 1.86 -18.05
CA GLU A 351 -25.45 2.17 -19.29
C GLU A 351 -24.01 1.65 -19.28
N GLU A 352 -23.31 1.76 -18.14
CA GLU A 352 -21.94 1.23 -18.00
C GLU A 352 -21.95 -0.30 -17.97
N GLN A 353 -22.97 -0.90 -17.34
CA GLN A 353 -23.20 -2.35 -17.37
C GLN A 353 -23.42 -2.86 -18.79
N GLU A 354 -24.28 -2.21 -19.57
CA GLU A 354 -24.59 -2.59 -20.95
C GLU A 354 -23.33 -2.52 -21.84
N LYS A 355 -22.58 -1.40 -21.78
CA LYS A 355 -21.33 -1.25 -22.53
C LYS A 355 -20.34 -2.36 -22.20
N PHE A 356 -20.19 -2.69 -20.93
CA PHE A 356 -19.31 -3.76 -20.49
C PHE A 356 -19.78 -5.13 -21.00
N PHE A 357 -21.07 -5.46 -20.89
CA PHE A 357 -21.58 -6.75 -21.35
C PHE A 357 -21.45 -6.92 -22.86
N LYS A 358 -21.62 -5.85 -23.65
CA LYS A 358 -21.36 -5.85 -25.09
C LYS A 358 -19.88 -6.04 -25.40
N GLU A 359 -19.00 -5.28 -24.73
CA GLU A 359 -17.53 -5.37 -24.90
C GLU A 359 -17.00 -6.79 -24.63
N PHE A 360 -17.51 -7.44 -23.60
CA PHE A 360 -17.05 -8.76 -23.16
C PHE A 360 -17.95 -9.92 -23.63
N ASP A 361 -18.87 -9.71 -24.57
CA ASP A 361 -19.78 -10.74 -25.10
C ASP A 361 -20.45 -11.58 -23.98
N MET A 362 -21.09 -10.88 -23.05
CA MET A 362 -21.82 -11.46 -21.90
C MET A 362 -23.32 -11.46 -22.17
N LYS A 363 -23.74 -12.24 -23.18
CA LYS A 363 -25.11 -12.20 -23.74
C LYS A 363 -26.21 -12.61 -22.75
N GLU A 364 -25.92 -13.48 -21.79
CA GLU A 364 -26.90 -13.87 -20.75
C GLU A 364 -27.19 -12.73 -19.79
N GLN A 365 -26.14 -12.08 -19.28
CA GLN A 365 -26.26 -10.96 -18.36
C GLN A 365 -26.87 -9.74 -19.05
N LEU A 366 -26.58 -9.55 -20.34
CA LEU A 366 -27.21 -8.52 -21.15
C LEU A 366 -28.72 -8.77 -21.33
N ALA A 367 -29.12 -10.04 -21.52
CA ALA A 367 -30.53 -10.41 -21.58
C ALA A 367 -31.25 -10.15 -20.25
N ASP A 368 -30.64 -10.53 -19.12
CA ASP A 368 -31.15 -10.23 -17.78
C ASP A 368 -31.31 -8.70 -17.59
N LEU A 369 -30.35 -7.91 -18.07
CA LEU A 369 -30.39 -6.44 -17.99
C LEU A 369 -31.52 -5.84 -18.81
N TYR A 370 -31.73 -6.27 -20.06
CA TYR A 370 -32.81 -5.78 -20.90
C TYR A 370 -34.19 -6.18 -20.38
N ALA A 371 -34.34 -7.41 -19.89
CA ALA A 371 -35.59 -7.86 -19.26
C ALA A 371 -35.95 -7.01 -18.02
N ASN A 372 -34.97 -6.77 -17.14
CA ASN A 372 -35.18 -5.98 -15.93
C ASN A 372 -35.44 -4.49 -16.21
N SER A 373 -34.83 -3.95 -17.27
CA SER A 373 -35.03 -2.55 -17.72
C SER A 373 -36.25 -2.36 -18.62
N ARG A 374 -37.02 -3.42 -18.88
CA ARG A 374 -38.20 -3.42 -19.78
C ARG A 374 -37.90 -3.01 -21.22
N ARG A 375 -36.66 -3.23 -21.68
CA ARG A 375 -36.23 -3.00 -23.06
C ARG A 375 -36.45 -4.28 -23.88
N PHE A 376 -37.72 -4.61 -24.12
CA PHE A 376 -38.10 -5.88 -24.73
C PHE A 376 -37.73 -5.99 -26.22
N GLU A 377 -37.69 -4.87 -26.94
CA GLU A 377 -37.20 -4.82 -28.32
C GLU A 377 -35.71 -5.22 -28.40
N ASP A 378 -34.84 -4.62 -27.59
CA ASP A 378 -33.42 -4.98 -27.51
C ASP A 378 -33.23 -6.45 -27.07
N LEU A 379 -34.07 -6.92 -26.14
CA LEU A 379 -34.07 -8.30 -25.70
C LEU A 379 -34.45 -9.26 -26.83
N PHE A 380 -35.46 -8.92 -27.64
CA PHE A 380 -35.90 -9.71 -28.79
C PHE A 380 -34.75 -9.89 -29.80
N TYR A 381 -34.09 -8.80 -30.20
CA TYR A 381 -32.97 -8.86 -31.14
C TYR A 381 -31.78 -9.64 -30.54
N LEU A 382 -31.49 -9.45 -29.26
CA LEU A 382 -30.43 -10.21 -28.59
C LEU A 382 -30.72 -11.71 -28.55
N GLN A 383 -31.95 -12.14 -28.26
CA GLN A 383 -32.30 -13.56 -28.25
C GLN A 383 -32.25 -14.18 -29.65
N THR A 384 -32.61 -13.40 -30.67
CA THR A 384 -32.46 -13.77 -32.08
C THR A 384 -30.98 -14.01 -32.43
N GLU A 385 -30.08 -13.09 -32.05
CA GLU A 385 -28.63 -13.25 -32.25
C GLU A 385 -28.03 -14.43 -31.46
N ARG A 386 -28.63 -14.82 -30.33
CA ARG A 386 -28.24 -15.99 -29.55
C ARG A 386 -28.74 -17.31 -30.14
N GLY A 387 -29.60 -17.26 -31.16
CA GLY A 387 -30.27 -18.44 -31.72
C GLY A 387 -31.36 -19.02 -30.83
N LEU A 388 -31.81 -18.28 -29.81
CA LEU A 388 -32.90 -18.67 -28.91
C LEU A 388 -34.26 -18.22 -29.48
N LEU A 389 -34.57 -18.73 -30.67
CA LEU A 389 -35.68 -18.27 -31.52
C LEU A 389 -37.05 -18.39 -30.83
N GLY A 390 -37.31 -19.52 -30.13
CA GLY A 390 -38.56 -19.70 -29.39
C GLY A 390 -38.74 -18.65 -28.29
N SER A 391 -37.68 -18.31 -27.55
CA SER A 391 -37.73 -17.25 -26.54
C SER A 391 -37.93 -15.87 -27.15
N ALA A 392 -37.31 -15.59 -28.31
CA ALA A 392 -37.53 -14.33 -29.03
C ALA A 392 -39.00 -14.19 -29.45
N LEU A 393 -39.60 -15.23 -30.02
CA LEU A 393 -41.03 -15.25 -30.37
C LEU A 393 -41.94 -15.09 -29.15
N ASP A 394 -41.62 -15.74 -28.04
CA ASP A 394 -42.34 -15.57 -26.77
C ASP A 394 -42.33 -14.10 -26.29
N ILE A 395 -41.17 -13.44 -26.38
CA ILE A 395 -41.02 -12.01 -26.01
C ILE A 395 -41.86 -11.13 -26.94
N ALA A 396 -41.78 -11.37 -28.25
CA ALA A 396 -42.51 -10.58 -29.24
C ALA A 396 -44.03 -10.63 -29.00
N VAL A 397 -44.55 -11.82 -28.67
CA VAL A 397 -45.96 -12.02 -28.40
C VAL A 397 -46.37 -11.51 -27.01
N SER A 398 -45.59 -11.79 -25.97
CA SER A 398 -45.94 -11.43 -24.59
C SER A 398 -45.89 -9.92 -24.33
N HIS A 399 -45.14 -9.18 -25.13
CA HIS A 399 -44.92 -7.74 -24.98
C HIS A 399 -45.41 -6.90 -26.17
N ASP A 400 -46.25 -7.46 -27.04
CA ASP A 400 -46.92 -6.77 -28.16
C ASP A 400 -45.95 -6.09 -29.15
N LEU A 401 -44.79 -6.69 -29.38
CA LEU A 401 -43.79 -6.17 -30.34
C LEU A 401 -44.12 -6.54 -31.80
N LEU A 402 -45.27 -7.19 -32.03
CA LEU A 402 -45.69 -7.68 -33.35
C LEU A 402 -45.93 -6.55 -34.36
N SER A 403 -46.25 -5.35 -33.89
CA SER A 403 -46.38 -4.15 -34.73
C SER A 403 -45.06 -3.39 -34.95
N GLU A 404 -44.06 -3.63 -34.11
CA GLU A 404 -42.78 -2.90 -34.12
C GLU A 404 -41.73 -3.64 -34.96
N VAL A 405 -41.76 -4.98 -34.95
CA VAL A 405 -40.86 -5.83 -35.72
C VAL A 405 -41.41 -6.10 -37.12
N ASP A 406 -40.52 -6.09 -38.11
CA ASP A 406 -40.87 -6.36 -39.50
C ASP A 406 -41.47 -7.77 -39.69
N GLN A 407 -42.60 -7.84 -40.40
CA GLN A 407 -43.39 -9.08 -40.56
C GLN A 407 -42.62 -10.23 -41.26
N PRO A 408 -41.86 -9.98 -42.34
CA PRO A 408 -40.99 -11.00 -42.95
C PRO A 408 -39.97 -11.55 -41.97
N HIS A 409 -39.37 -10.70 -41.13
CA HIS A 409 -38.40 -11.14 -40.13
C HIS A 409 -39.02 -12.06 -39.08
N LEU A 410 -40.23 -11.74 -38.60
CA LEU A 410 -40.99 -12.61 -37.70
C LEU A 410 -41.32 -13.97 -38.34
N MET A 411 -41.65 -13.99 -39.64
CA MET A 411 -41.87 -15.24 -40.38
C MET A 411 -40.62 -16.07 -40.47
N ASP A 412 -39.49 -15.47 -40.83
CA ASP A 412 -38.22 -16.18 -40.90
C ASP A 412 -37.90 -16.86 -39.56
N LEU A 413 -38.05 -16.14 -38.44
CA LEU A 413 -37.85 -16.69 -37.10
C LEU A 413 -38.79 -17.85 -36.78
N LEU A 414 -40.06 -17.75 -37.17
CA LEU A 414 -41.05 -18.83 -37.00
C LEU A 414 -40.64 -20.08 -37.80
N HIS A 415 -40.29 -19.90 -39.08
CA HIS A 415 -39.84 -21.00 -39.94
C HIS A 415 -38.57 -21.66 -39.38
N TYR A 416 -37.56 -20.88 -38.96
CA TYR A 416 -36.34 -21.42 -38.38
C TYR A 416 -36.57 -22.11 -37.03
N SER A 417 -37.46 -21.58 -36.19
CA SER A 417 -37.79 -22.20 -34.90
C SER A 417 -38.52 -23.53 -35.10
N ARG A 418 -39.49 -23.60 -36.02
CA ARG A 418 -40.25 -24.83 -36.31
C ARG A 418 -39.39 -25.89 -36.97
N ALA A 419 -38.50 -25.49 -37.89
CA ALA A 419 -37.47 -26.35 -38.45
C ALA A 419 -36.63 -27.00 -37.35
N SER A 420 -36.18 -26.20 -36.37
CA SER A 420 -35.40 -26.69 -35.23
C SER A 420 -36.18 -27.74 -34.44
N CYS A 421 -37.45 -27.49 -34.11
CA CYS A 421 -38.27 -28.45 -33.38
C CYS A 421 -38.42 -29.79 -34.10
N ILE A 422 -38.72 -29.77 -35.40
CA ILE A 422 -38.92 -30.97 -36.21
C ILE A 422 -37.62 -31.76 -36.36
N PHE A 423 -36.51 -31.11 -36.70
CA PHE A 423 -35.24 -31.81 -36.96
C PHE A 423 -34.55 -32.33 -35.70
N TYR A 424 -34.74 -31.69 -34.55
CA TYR A 424 -34.17 -32.12 -33.28
C TYR A 424 -35.15 -32.95 -32.43
N ASN A 425 -36.36 -33.22 -32.95
CA ASN A 425 -37.45 -33.93 -32.26
C ASN A 425 -37.71 -33.37 -30.85
N THR A 426 -37.74 -32.04 -30.74
CA THR A 426 -38.11 -31.33 -29.50
C THR A 426 -39.58 -30.93 -29.56
N ASN A 427 -40.22 -30.78 -28.39
CA ASN A 427 -41.61 -30.35 -28.33
C ASN A 427 -41.81 -29.01 -29.06
N ASP A 428 -42.70 -29.00 -30.04
CA ASP A 428 -43.05 -27.80 -30.78
C ASP A 428 -43.93 -26.88 -29.90
N SER A 429 -43.30 -25.96 -29.17
CA SER A 429 -44.00 -24.90 -28.43
C SER A 429 -44.46 -23.76 -29.33
N THR A 430 -44.04 -23.72 -30.60
CA THR A 430 -44.32 -22.61 -31.53
C THR A 430 -45.77 -22.59 -32.04
N PHE A 431 -46.50 -23.70 -31.84
CA PHE A 431 -47.92 -23.82 -32.15
C PHE A 431 -48.80 -22.74 -31.50
N ARG A 432 -48.37 -22.17 -30.37
CA ARG A 432 -49.08 -21.07 -29.71
C ARG A 432 -49.02 -19.76 -30.50
N PHE A 433 -47.94 -19.51 -31.24
CA PHE A 433 -47.72 -18.26 -31.98
C PHE A 433 -48.50 -18.21 -33.28
N VAL A 434 -48.75 -19.36 -33.91
CA VAL A 434 -49.57 -19.50 -35.13
C VAL A 434 -50.98 -18.92 -34.94
N LYS A 435 -51.56 -19.05 -33.74
CA LYS A 435 -52.88 -18.50 -33.40
C LYS A 435 -52.89 -16.99 -33.13
N ILE A 436 -51.72 -16.40 -32.87
CA ILE A 436 -51.55 -15.02 -32.39
C ILE A 436 -51.04 -14.08 -33.50
N LEU A 437 -50.63 -14.65 -34.65
CA LEU A 437 -50.22 -13.92 -35.85
C LEU A 437 -51.29 -13.97 -36.97
N PRO A 438 -52.52 -13.47 -36.75
CA PRO A 438 -53.63 -13.62 -37.70
C PRO A 438 -53.45 -12.82 -39.01
N SER A 439 -52.50 -11.88 -39.07
CA SER A 439 -52.21 -11.10 -40.29
C SER A 439 -51.29 -11.82 -41.28
N LEU A 440 -50.68 -12.93 -40.88
CA LEU A 440 -49.84 -13.75 -41.74
C LEU A 440 -50.67 -14.96 -42.15
N ASP A 441 -50.62 -15.40 -43.41
CA ASP A 441 -51.36 -16.59 -43.87
C ASP A 441 -50.69 -17.87 -43.32
N VAL A 442 -50.78 -18.05 -42.00
CA VAL A 442 -50.06 -19.11 -41.28
C VAL A 442 -50.70 -20.48 -41.54
N SER A 443 -51.95 -20.52 -42.03
CA SER A 443 -52.67 -21.76 -42.33
C SER A 443 -51.97 -22.62 -43.39
N ARG A 444 -51.46 -21.98 -44.46
CA ARG A 444 -50.66 -22.64 -45.50
C ARG A 444 -49.26 -23.03 -45.02
N THR A 445 -48.66 -22.18 -44.19
CA THR A 445 -47.35 -22.47 -43.57
C THR A 445 -47.45 -23.68 -42.64
N GLU A 446 -48.58 -23.86 -41.96
CA GLU A 446 -48.83 -24.99 -41.06
C GLU A 446 -48.92 -26.30 -41.83
N SER A 447 -49.72 -26.36 -42.91
CA SER A 447 -49.82 -27.55 -43.76
C SER A 447 -48.45 -27.92 -44.36
N ASP A 448 -47.68 -26.94 -44.79
CA ASP A 448 -46.33 -27.14 -45.33
C ASP A 448 -45.38 -27.77 -44.31
N TRP A 449 -45.43 -27.32 -43.04
CA TRP A 449 -44.60 -27.91 -41.98
C TRP A 449 -45.09 -29.27 -41.49
N GLU A 450 -46.40 -29.57 -41.57
CA GLU A 450 -46.94 -30.90 -41.31
C GLU A 450 -46.42 -31.92 -42.33
N ILE A 451 -46.44 -31.55 -43.62
CA ILE A 451 -45.84 -32.34 -44.70
C ILE A 451 -44.36 -32.60 -44.42
N VAL A 452 -43.59 -31.56 -44.09
CA VAL A 452 -42.16 -31.70 -43.77
C VAL A 452 -41.93 -32.61 -42.55
N SER A 453 -42.78 -32.51 -41.52
CA SER A 453 -42.69 -33.36 -40.33
C SER A 453 -42.95 -34.83 -40.65
N ASP A 454 -43.99 -35.13 -41.46
CA ASP A 454 -44.28 -36.50 -41.92
C ASP A 454 -43.11 -37.06 -42.73
N VAL A 455 -42.56 -36.27 -43.65
CA VAL A 455 -41.38 -36.65 -44.44
C VAL A 455 -40.18 -36.98 -43.56
N VAL A 456 -39.87 -36.15 -42.56
CA VAL A 456 -38.72 -36.38 -41.66
C VAL A 456 -38.92 -37.66 -40.84
N ASN A 457 -40.12 -37.91 -40.34
CA ASN A 457 -40.43 -39.07 -39.50
C ASN A 457 -40.59 -40.37 -40.30
N ASN A 458 -41.12 -40.30 -41.53
CA ASN A 458 -41.53 -41.44 -42.37
C ASN A 458 -40.81 -41.50 -43.74
N TRP A 459 -39.60 -40.95 -43.83
CA TRP A 459 -38.84 -40.75 -45.08
C TRP A 459 -38.65 -42.00 -45.96
N LYS A 460 -38.74 -43.19 -45.37
CA LYS A 460 -38.58 -44.48 -46.06
C LYS A 460 -39.74 -44.83 -46.99
N THR A 461 -40.87 -44.12 -46.88
CA THR A 461 -42.05 -44.36 -47.71
C THR A 461 -42.01 -43.48 -48.97
N THR A 462 -42.35 -44.06 -50.13
CA THR A 462 -42.41 -43.32 -51.40
C THR A 462 -43.50 -42.24 -51.37
N GLU A 463 -44.57 -42.47 -50.61
CA GLU A 463 -45.70 -41.56 -50.44
C GLU A 463 -45.29 -40.28 -49.71
N ALA A 464 -44.55 -40.38 -48.60
CA ALA A 464 -44.05 -39.20 -47.89
C ALA A 464 -43.11 -38.35 -48.78
N ARG A 465 -42.23 -38.99 -49.57
CA ARG A 465 -41.31 -38.25 -50.47
C ARG A 465 -42.01 -37.42 -51.53
N ASN A 466 -43.14 -37.90 -52.05
CA ASN A 466 -43.89 -37.20 -53.09
C ASN A 466 -44.61 -35.96 -52.56
N GLN A 467 -44.97 -35.93 -51.27
CA GLN A 467 -45.66 -34.79 -50.65
C GLN A 467 -44.78 -33.52 -50.59
N ILE A 468 -43.45 -33.65 -50.67
CA ILE A 468 -42.51 -32.51 -50.63
C ILE A 468 -42.74 -31.55 -51.81
N ALA A 469 -43.17 -32.06 -52.96
CA ALA A 469 -43.44 -31.24 -54.14
C ALA A 469 -44.55 -30.21 -53.87
N ASP A 470 -45.51 -30.57 -53.01
CA ASP A 470 -46.71 -29.79 -52.69
C ASP A 470 -46.45 -28.68 -51.65
N VAL A 471 -45.24 -28.60 -51.08
CA VAL A 471 -44.87 -27.52 -50.14
C VAL A 471 -44.77 -26.19 -50.89
N GLU A 472 -45.70 -25.25 -50.69
CA GLU A 472 -45.71 -23.99 -51.46
C GLU A 472 -44.70 -22.96 -50.92
N THR A 473 -44.39 -23.01 -49.62
CA THR A 473 -43.51 -22.01 -48.99
C THR A 473 -42.05 -22.20 -49.39
N ILE A 474 -41.54 -21.29 -50.22
CA ILE A 474 -40.15 -21.28 -50.72
C ILE A 474 -39.13 -21.41 -49.57
N LEU A 475 -39.33 -20.68 -48.47
CA LEU A 475 -38.42 -20.74 -47.33
C LEU A 475 -38.45 -22.11 -46.63
N VAL A 476 -39.62 -22.74 -46.49
CA VAL A 476 -39.74 -24.10 -45.92
C VAL A 476 -39.00 -25.11 -46.80
N LYS A 477 -39.20 -25.05 -48.13
CA LYS A 477 -38.44 -25.83 -49.12
C LYS A 477 -36.92 -25.61 -49.01
N GLN A 478 -36.49 -24.35 -48.87
CA GLN A 478 -35.07 -24.01 -48.71
C GLN A 478 -34.48 -24.55 -47.39
N VAL A 479 -35.18 -24.40 -46.26
CA VAL A 479 -34.73 -24.89 -44.95
C VAL A 479 -34.64 -26.42 -44.93
N PHE A 480 -35.65 -27.09 -45.50
CA PHE A 480 -35.64 -28.55 -45.64
C PHE A 480 -34.51 -29.04 -46.53
N SER A 481 -34.32 -28.45 -47.71
CA SER A 481 -33.24 -28.84 -48.63
C SER A 481 -31.84 -28.62 -48.05
N LEU A 482 -31.62 -27.56 -47.26
CA LEU A 482 -30.36 -27.32 -46.55
C LEU A 482 -30.08 -28.39 -45.49
N HIS A 483 -31.09 -28.81 -44.72
CA HIS A 483 -30.95 -29.88 -43.74
C HIS A 483 -30.59 -31.21 -44.41
N VAL A 484 -31.33 -31.56 -45.47
CA VAL A 484 -31.07 -32.75 -46.28
C VAL A 484 -29.64 -32.74 -46.83
N ARG A 485 -29.18 -31.62 -47.43
CA ARG A 485 -27.78 -31.46 -47.89
C ARG A 485 -26.75 -31.64 -46.77
N ARG A 486 -27.04 -31.15 -45.56
CA ARG A 486 -26.16 -31.34 -44.39
C ARG A 486 -26.10 -32.81 -43.96
N CYS A 487 -27.22 -33.51 -43.88
CA CYS A 487 -27.24 -34.95 -43.56
C CYS A 487 -26.51 -35.78 -44.64
N LEU A 488 -26.70 -35.44 -45.91
CA LEU A 488 -26.03 -36.03 -47.08
C LEU A 488 -24.50 -35.84 -47.06
N SER A 489 -23.99 -34.74 -46.52
CA SER A 489 -22.53 -34.55 -46.40
C SER A 489 -21.84 -35.55 -45.46
N SER A 490 -22.60 -36.24 -44.61
CA SER A 490 -22.10 -37.26 -43.68
C SER A 490 -22.36 -38.70 -44.13
N TRP A 491 -23.21 -38.92 -45.14
CA TRP A 491 -23.68 -40.24 -45.60
C TRP A 491 -23.51 -40.28 -47.13
N GLY A 492 -22.64 -41.17 -47.64
CA GLY A 492 -22.11 -41.16 -49.01
C GLY A 492 -23.09 -41.01 -50.20
N HIS A 493 -22.47 -40.76 -51.36
CA HIS A 493 -22.99 -40.20 -52.62
C HIS A 493 -24.33 -40.68 -53.22
N ASP A 494 -24.86 -41.87 -52.90
CA ASP A 494 -26.01 -42.44 -53.62
C ASP A 494 -27.35 -41.78 -53.31
N LEU A 495 -27.44 -41.01 -52.23
CA LEU A 495 -28.66 -40.30 -51.82
C LEU A 495 -28.78 -38.89 -52.46
N ILE A 496 -27.71 -38.42 -53.11
CA ILE A 496 -27.58 -37.07 -53.69
C ILE A 496 -28.43 -36.91 -54.96
N LEU A 497 -28.60 -37.97 -55.75
CA LEU A 497 -29.26 -37.88 -57.06
C LEU A 497 -30.79 -37.80 -56.95
N THR A 498 -31.40 -38.45 -55.95
CA THR A 498 -32.88 -38.50 -55.88
C THR A 498 -33.53 -37.23 -55.33
N LEU A 499 -32.77 -36.39 -54.61
CA LEU A 499 -33.27 -35.15 -53.99
C LEU A 499 -32.88 -33.89 -54.77
N LEU A 500 -31.93 -33.99 -55.71
CA LEU A 500 -31.54 -32.89 -56.61
C LEU A 500 -32.18 -32.99 -58.00
N ASP A 501 -32.79 -34.12 -58.36
CA ASP A 501 -33.48 -34.32 -59.64
C ASP A 501 -34.91 -33.74 -59.70
N HIS A 502 -35.38 -33.11 -58.62
CA HIS A 502 -36.62 -32.34 -58.62
C HIS A 502 -36.32 -30.89 -58.25
N ASP A 503 -36.22 -30.04 -59.28
CA ASP A 503 -36.23 -28.57 -59.22
C ASP A 503 -37.40 -28.02 -58.39
#